data_AF-A0A8T7IYR0-F1
#
_entry.id   AF-A0A8T7IYR0-F1
#
_cell.length_a   1.000
_cell.length_b   1.000
_cell.length_c   1.000
_cell.angle_alpha   90.00
_cell.angle_beta   90.00
_cell.angle_gamma   90.00
#
_symmetry.space_group_name_H-M   'P 1'
#
loop_
_entity.id
_entity.type
_entity.pdbx_description
1 polymer ?
#
loop_
_entity_poly.entity_id
_entity_poly.type
_entity_poly.pdbx_seq_one_letter_code
_entity_poly.pdbx_strand_id
1 'polypeptide(L)'
;MQEINSAVETLVSSSNTLFILLGAIMVFAMHAGFAFLEVGTVRAKNQVNALVKIMADFGVSCVAYFFIGYWIAYGASFFESAEVLSQNNGYDLVKFFFLMTFAAAIPAIVSGGIAERGKFYPFLIASGLIVGLFYPILEGLIWNGNWGYQDWLENLTGYGFHDFAGSVVVHGFGGWLALVAVIMLGMRQGRMKSGKVVAFAPSNIPFLALGAWILSIGWFGFNVMSAQTLDGISGLVAVNSLMAMVGGIIASLYFGKNDPGFIHNG
;
A
#
# COMPACT_ATOMS: atom_id res chain seq x y z
N MET A 1 15.86 -4.17 -40.99
CA MET A 1 16.19 -3.38 -39.78
C MET A 1 14.97 -2.69 -39.20
N GLN A 2 14.15 -1.98 -39.98
CA GLN A 2 12.96 -1.28 -39.46
C GLN A 2 11.88 -2.20 -38.85
N GLU A 3 11.59 -3.34 -39.49
CA GLU A 3 10.67 -4.36 -38.93
C GLU A 3 11.23 -5.03 -37.65
N ILE A 4 12.54 -5.25 -37.60
CA ILE A 4 13.21 -5.82 -36.41
C ILE A 4 13.12 -4.84 -35.24
N ASN A 5 13.36 -3.55 -35.48
CA ASN A 5 13.25 -2.52 -34.44
C ASN A 5 11.81 -2.41 -33.91
N SER A 6 10.81 -2.45 -34.79
CA SER A 6 9.39 -2.42 -34.40
C SER A 6 8.96 -3.65 -33.57
N ALA A 7 9.45 -4.85 -33.93
CA ALA A 7 9.18 -6.06 -33.17
C ALA A 7 9.81 -6.03 -31.77
N VAL A 8 11.05 -5.52 -31.66
CA VAL A 8 11.75 -5.37 -30.37
C VAL A 8 11.04 -4.35 -29.47
N GLU A 9 10.64 -3.20 -30.01
CA GLU A 9 9.88 -2.18 -29.27
C GLU A 9 8.54 -2.73 -28.74
N THR A 10 7.81 -3.46 -29.59
CA THR A 10 6.54 -4.09 -29.19
C THR A 10 6.76 -5.12 -28.07
N LEU A 11 7.83 -5.92 -28.16
CA LEU A 11 8.17 -6.90 -27.14
C LEU A 11 8.51 -6.21 -25.82
N VAL A 12 9.37 -5.19 -25.83
CA VAL A 12 9.76 -4.44 -24.62
C VAL A 12 8.53 -3.82 -23.95
N SER A 13 7.67 -3.16 -24.71
CA SER A 13 6.43 -2.56 -24.20
C SER A 13 5.49 -3.60 -23.58
N SER A 14 5.26 -4.72 -24.28
CA SER A 14 4.40 -5.81 -23.79
C SER A 14 4.99 -6.46 -22.55
N SER A 15 6.31 -6.65 -22.50
CA SER A 15 6.99 -7.26 -21.36
C SER A 15 7.01 -6.34 -20.14
N ASN A 16 7.19 -5.02 -20.31
CA ASN A 16 7.04 -4.03 -19.24
C ASN A 16 5.60 -4.00 -18.71
N THR A 17 4.61 -4.06 -19.61
CA THR A 17 3.19 -4.09 -19.24
C THR A 17 2.86 -5.35 -18.44
N LEU A 18 3.31 -6.53 -18.90
CA LEU A 18 3.14 -7.78 -18.16
C LEU A 18 3.83 -7.73 -16.80
N PHE A 19 5.06 -7.21 -16.77
CA PHE A 19 5.84 -7.06 -15.55
C PHE A 19 5.07 -6.24 -14.51
N ILE A 20 4.71 -4.99 -14.80
CA ILE A 20 4.00 -4.15 -13.83
C ILE A 20 2.60 -4.68 -13.49
N LEU A 21 1.92 -5.39 -14.42
CA LEU A 21 0.63 -6.04 -14.15
C LEU A 21 0.74 -7.14 -13.09
N LEU A 22 1.77 -7.98 -13.16
CA LEU A 22 2.04 -8.99 -12.13
C LEU A 22 2.24 -8.33 -10.76
N GLY A 23 2.98 -7.22 -10.74
CA GLY A 23 3.13 -6.39 -9.54
C GLY A 23 1.79 -5.88 -9.02
N ALA A 24 0.95 -5.31 -9.90
CA ALA A 24 -0.34 -4.75 -9.52
C ALA A 24 -1.28 -5.83 -8.94
N ILE A 25 -1.29 -7.03 -9.51
CA ILE A 25 -2.09 -8.16 -8.99
C ILE A 25 -1.57 -8.62 -7.63
N MET A 26 -0.25 -8.69 -7.44
CA MET A 26 0.36 -9.07 -6.16
C MET A 26 0.07 -8.03 -5.06
N VAL A 27 0.14 -6.74 -5.39
CA VAL A 27 -0.21 -5.67 -4.44
C VAL A 27 -1.73 -5.60 -4.22
N PHE A 28 -2.55 -5.88 -5.23
CA PHE A 28 -3.98 -6.06 -5.03
C PHE A 28 -4.28 -7.20 -4.03
N ALA A 29 -3.55 -8.32 -4.10
CA ALA A 29 -3.66 -9.39 -3.12
C ALA A 29 -3.29 -8.95 -1.69
N MET A 30 -2.41 -7.95 -1.51
CA MET A 30 -2.10 -7.39 -0.17
C MET A 30 -3.35 -6.84 0.52
N HIS A 31 -4.36 -6.36 -0.22
CA HIS A 31 -5.62 -5.90 0.38
C HIS A 31 -6.40 -7.02 1.06
N ALA A 32 -6.36 -8.23 0.50
CA ALA A 32 -6.84 -9.42 1.20
C ALA A 32 -5.97 -9.72 2.43
N GLY A 33 -4.66 -9.54 2.31
CA GLY A 33 -3.71 -9.63 3.42
C GLY A 33 -4.07 -8.72 4.59
N PHE A 34 -4.30 -7.43 4.34
CA PHE A 34 -4.76 -6.45 5.33
C PHE A 34 -6.11 -6.86 5.95
N ALA A 35 -7.06 -7.30 5.13
CA ALA A 35 -8.37 -7.74 5.61
C ALA A 35 -8.26 -8.94 6.57
N PHE A 36 -7.46 -9.94 6.23
CA PHE A 36 -7.26 -11.14 7.05
C PHE A 36 -6.41 -10.87 8.31
N LEU A 37 -5.41 -9.99 8.21
CA LEU A 37 -4.63 -9.54 9.37
C LEU A 37 -5.50 -8.75 10.36
N GLU A 38 -6.33 -7.82 9.87
CA GLU A 38 -7.24 -7.04 10.71
C GLU A 38 -8.34 -7.93 11.33
N VAL A 39 -9.01 -8.77 10.53
CA VAL A 39 -10.11 -9.61 11.03
C VAL A 39 -9.63 -10.63 12.08
N GLY A 40 -8.40 -11.15 11.95
CA GLY A 40 -7.81 -12.06 12.92
C GLY A 40 -7.46 -11.40 14.25
N THR A 41 -7.09 -10.11 14.22
CA THR A 41 -6.63 -9.35 15.40
C THR A 41 -7.74 -8.65 16.17
N VAL A 42 -8.87 -8.30 15.53
CA VAL A 42 -10.03 -7.70 16.22
C VAL A 42 -10.79 -8.72 17.07
N ARG A 43 -11.66 -8.27 17.98
CA ARG A 43 -12.58 -9.17 18.72
C ARG A 43 -13.64 -9.72 17.76
N ALA A 44 -14.11 -10.93 18.03
CA ALA A 44 -15.07 -11.66 17.18
C ALA A 44 -16.29 -10.81 16.74
N LYS A 45 -16.86 -10.02 17.66
CA LYS A 45 -17.99 -9.12 17.38
C LYS A 45 -17.76 -8.06 16.30
N ASN A 46 -16.50 -7.78 15.96
CA ASN A 46 -16.10 -6.73 15.01
C ASN A 46 -15.61 -7.30 13.66
N GLN A 47 -15.57 -8.62 13.48
CA GLN A 47 -14.98 -9.25 12.29
C GLN A 47 -15.69 -8.86 10.99
N VAL A 48 -17.02 -8.87 10.98
CA VAL A 48 -17.82 -8.49 9.80
C VAL A 48 -17.53 -7.04 9.40
N ASN A 49 -17.46 -6.14 10.37
CA ASN A 49 -17.13 -4.74 10.12
C ASN A 49 -15.71 -4.59 9.56
N ALA A 50 -14.73 -5.32 10.08
CA ALA A 50 -13.36 -5.28 9.56
C ALA A 50 -13.27 -5.73 8.09
N LEU A 51 -13.92 -6.85 7.73
CA LEU A 51 -13.91 -7.38 6.35
C LEU A 51 -14.60 -6.42 5.37
N VAL A 52 -15.82 -5.97 5.69
CA VAL A 52 -16.59 -5.09 4.80
C VAL A 52 -15.90 -3.74 4.65
N LYS A 53 -15.25 -3.23 5.71
CA LYS A 53 -14.55 -1.95 5.69
C LYS A 53 -13.39 -1.95 4.69
N ILE A 54 -12.53 -2.97 4.68
CA ILE A 54 -11.41 -3.03 3.71
C ILE A 54 -11.91 -3.14 2.26
N MET A 55 -12.97 -3.91 2.00
CA MET A 55 -13.56 -4.00 0.65
C MET A 55 -14.17 -2.67 0.20
N ALA A 56 -14.95 -2.01 1.07
CA ALA A 56 -15.57 -0.72 0.77
C ALA A 56 -14.53 0.39 0.61
N ASP A 57 -13.48 0.36 1.44
CA ASP A 57 -12.33 1.26 1.36
C ASP A 57 -11.61 1.18 0.02
N PHE A 58 -11.33 -0.04 -0.46
CA PHE A 58 -10.72 -0.24 -1.77
C PHE A 58 -11.57 0.37 -2.90
N GLY A 59 -12.89 0.17 -2.86
CA GLY A 59 -13.81 0.75 -3.85
C GLY A 59 -13.82 2.28 -3.83
N VAL A 60 -13.92 2.89 -2.65
CA VAL A 60 -13.91 4.35 -2.48
C VAL A 60 -12.56 4.94 -2.90
N SER A 61 -11.46 4.29 -2.50
CA SER A 61 -10.09 4.69 -2.84
C SER A 61 -9.87 4.63 -4.35
N CYS A 62 -10.32 3.57 -5.02
CA CYS A 62 -10.21 3.43 -6.47
C CYS A 62 -10.94 4.58 -7.20
N VAL A 63 -12.18 4.89 -6.81
CA VAL A 63 -12.95 6.00 -7.40
C VAL A 63 -12.24 7.35 -7.15
N ALA A 64 -11.78 7.61 -5.93
CA ALA A 64 -11.10 8.85 -5.58
C ALA A 64 -9.77 9.03 -6.33
N TYR A 65 -8.98 7.97 -6.44
CA TYR A 65 -7.71 7.98 -7.15
C TYR A 65 -7.91 8.13 -8.66
N PHE A 66 -8.90 7.43 -9.23
CA PHE A 66 -9.24 7.49 -10.65
C PHE A 66 -9.62 8.90 -11.09
N PHE A 67 -10.53 9.57 -10.36
CA PHE A 67 -11.03 10.88 -10.78
C PHE A 67 -10.15 12.05 -10.37
N ILE A 68 -9.37 11.93 -9.29
CA ILE A 68 -8.67 13.07 -8.70
C ILE A 68 -7.20 12.73 -8.45
N GLY A 69 -6.92 11.64 -7.72
CA GLY A 69 -5.59 11.39 -7.21
C GLY A 69 -4.52 11.22 -8.28
N TYR A 70 -4.77 10.37 -9.28
CA TYR A 70 -3.80 10.13 -10.35
C TYR A 70 -3.50 11.38 -11.17
N TRP A 71 -4.50 12.25 -11.34
CA TRP A 71 -4.33 13.54 -12.00
C TRP A 71 -3.43 14.48 -11.18
N ILE A 72 -3.59 14.53 -9.86
CA ILE A 72 -2.71 15.34 -8.98
C ILE A 72 -1.26 14.81 -9.01
N ALA A 73 -1.07 13.49 -8.95
CA ALA A 73 0.25 12.90 -8.87
C ALA A 73 1.00 12.92 -10.21
N TYR A 74 0.33 12.61 -11.32
CA TYR A 74 0.98 12.37 -12.62
C TYR A 74 0.45 13.24 -13.77
N GLY A 75 -0.53 14.10 -13.54
CA GLY A 75 -1.12 14.97 -14.57
C GLY A 75 -2.01 14.25 -15.59
N ALA A 76 -2.16 12.93 -15.49
CA ALA A 76 -2.99 12.12 -16.37
C ALA A 76 -4.43 12.03 -15.84
N SER A 77 -5.42 12.18 -16.72
CA SER A 77 -6.84 12.09 -16.38
C SER A 77 -7.56 11.07 -17.25
N PHE A 78 -8.65 10.50 -16.73
CA PHE A 78 -9.50 9.56 -17.46
C PHE A 78 -10.77 10.22 -18.05
N PHE A 79 -10.78 11.55 -18.12
CA PHE A 79 -11.87 12.32 -18.75
C PHE A 79 -11.69 12.50 -20.26
N GLU A 80 -10.71 11.81 -20.84
CA GLU A 80 -10.44 11.78 -22.28
C GLU A 80 -11.33 10.76 -23.01
N SER A 81 -11.40 10.88 -24.34
CA SER A 81 -12.16 9.92 -25.15
C SER A 81 -11.56 8.51 -25.05
N ALA A 82 -12.39 7.49 -25.24
CA ALA A 82 -11.93 6.10 -25.30
C ALA A 82 -10.87 5.89 -26.39
N GLU A 83 -10.93 6.65 -27.49
CA GLU A 83 -9.92 6.63 -28.55
C GLU A 83 -8.56 7.10 -28.02
N VAL A 84 -8.50 8.23 -27.32
CA VAL A 84 -7.26 8.76 -26.72
C VAL A 84 -6.71 7.80 -25.66
N LEU A 85 -7.56 7.32 -24.74
CA LEU A 85 -7.15 6.36 -23.72
C LEU A 85 -6.70 5.02 -24.32
N SER A 86 -7.23 4.64 -25.49
CA SER A 86 -6.84 3.40 -26.18
C SER A 86 -5.44 3.45 -26.80
N GLN A 87 -4.91 4.65 -27.08
CA GLN A 87 -3.59 4.81 -27.71
C GLN A 87 -2.44 4.41 -26.78
N ASN A 88 -2.60 4.61 -25.46
CA ASN A 88 -1.62 4.23 -24.43
C ASN A 88 -2.18 3.14 -23.48
N ASN A 89 -3.00 2.23 -24.01
CA ASN A 89 -3.79 1.29 -23.19
C ASN A 89 -3.02 0.17 -22.48
N GLY A 90 -1.74 -0.02 -22.80
CA GLY A 90 -0.91 -1.05 -22.19
C GLY A 90 -0.34 -0.57 -20.87
N TYR A 91 0.92 -0.15 -20.93
CA TYR A 91 1.72 0.17 -19.75
C TYR A 91 1.09 1.24 -18.85
N ASP A 92 0.57 2.35 -19.40
CA ASP A 92 0.10 3.48 -18.59
C ASP A 92 -1.16 3.14 -17.78
N LEU A 93 -2.10 2.38 -18.36
CA LEU A 93 -3.28 1.92 -17.64
C LEU A 93 -2.93 0.90 -16.55
N VAL A 94 -1.96 0.03 -16.81
CA VAL A 94 -1.47 -0.92 -15.81
C VAL A 94 -0.68 -0.21 -14.71
N LYS A 95 0.09 0.83 -15.05
CA LYS A 95 0.80 1.68 -14.08
C LYS A 95 -0.21 2.39 -13.17
N PHE A 96 -1.31 2.91 -13.70
CA PHE A 96 -2.40 3.42 -12.89
C PHE A 96 -2.92 2.35 -11.92
N PHE A 97 -3.21 1.13 -12.41
CA PHE A 97 -3.69 0.06 -11.56
C PHE A 97 -2.69 -0.28 -10.44
N PHE A 98 -1.40 -0.37 -10.77
CA PHE A 98 -0.32 -0.58 -9.81
C PHE A 98 -0.34 0.49 -8.71
N LEU A 99 -0.28 1.77 -9.08
CA LEU A 99 -0.19 2.87 -8.11
C LEU A 99 -1.50 3.06 -7.31
N MET A 100 -2.66 2.79 -7.90
CA MET A 100 -3.93 2.78 -7.17
C MET A 100 -3.92 1.77 -6.04
N THR A 101 -3.34 0.57 -6.25
CA THR A 101 -3.24 -0.43 -5.18
C THR A 101 -2.28 -0.01 -4.05
N PHE A 102 -1.27 0.81 -4.32
CA PHE A 102 -0.41 1.42 -3.30
C PHE A 102 -1.18 2.50 -2.52
N ALA A 103 -1.87 3.39 -3.23
CA ALA A 103 -2.66 4.45 -2.64
C ALA A 103 -3.72 3.90 -1.67
N ALA A 104 -4.43 2.85 -2.09
CA ALA A 104 -5.44 2.18 -1.27
C ALA A 104 -4.85 1.45 -0.04
N ALA A 105 -3.55 1.14 -0.01
CA ALA A 105 -2.93 0.50 1.15
C ALA A 105 -2.87 1.46 2.36
N ILE A 106 -2.88 2.76 2.12
CA ILE A 106 -2.74 3.78 3.16
C ILE A 106 -3.94 3.80 4.09
N PRO A 107 -5.20 3.91 3.61
CA PRO A 107 -6.33 3.82 4.51
C PRO A 107 -6.48 2.43 5.14
N ALA A 108 -6.01 1.34 4.51
CA ALA A 108 -5.95 0.02 5.13
C ALA A 108 -5.02 -0.01 6.36
N ILE A 109 -3.87 0.68 6.32
CA ILE A 109 -2.99 0.87 7.49
C ILE A 109 -3.72 1.64 8.60
N VAL A 110 -4.37 2.75 8.24
CA VAL A 110 -5.15 3.56 9.20
C VAL A 110 -6.30 2.73 9.79
N SER A 111 -6.96 1.92 8.99
CA SER A 111 -8.07 1.03 9.35
C SER A 111 -7.70 0.10 10.51
N GLY A 112 -6.58 -0.62 10.38
CA GLY A 112 -6.07 -1.49 11.44
C GLY A 112 -5.72 -0.70 12.71
N GLY A 113 -5.11 0.48 12.52
CA GLY A 113 -4.83 1.44 13.59
C GLY A 113 -6.08 1.83 14.37
N ILE A 114 -7.21 2.09 13.70
CA ILE A 114 -8.49 2.55 14.27
C ILE A 114 -9.56 1.46 14.46
N ALA A 115 -9.19 0.19 14.30
CA ALA A 115 -10.10 -0.94 14.40
C ALA A 115 -10.95 -0.94 15.70
N GLU A 116 -12.19 -1.41 15.60
CA GLU A 116 -13.19 -1.55 16.67
C GLU A 116 -13.78 -0.27 17.29
N ARG A 117 -13.29 0.93 16.93
CA ARG A 117 -13.86 2.21 17.42
C ARG A 117 -13.95 3.34 16.40
N GLY A 118 -13.28 3.21 15.26
CA GLY A 118 -13.57 4.07 14.11
C GLY A 118 -15.00 3.84 13.61
N LYS A 119 -15.72 4.92 13.31
CA LYS A 119 -17.03 4.84 12.64
C LYS A 119 -16.81 4.55 11.16
N PHE A 120 -17.65 3.69 10.59
CA PHE A 120 -17.51 3.18 9.22
C PHE A 120 -17.49 4.29 8.14
N TYR A 121 -18.57 5.08 8.02
CA TYR A 121 -18.64 6.12 6.99
C TYR A 121 -17.64 7.27 7.16
N PRO A 122 -17.39 7.80 8.37
CA PRO A 122 -16.31 8.78 8.57
C PRO A 122 -14.94 8.27 8.13
N PHE A 123 -14.66 6.98 8.36
CA PHE A 123 -13.44 6.35 7.85
C PHE A 123 -13.43 6.33 6.32
N LEU A 124 -14.51 5.90 5.64
CA LEU A 124 -14.56 5.89 4.17
C LEU A 124 -14.40 7.29 3.55
N ILE A 125 -14.99 8.32 4.15
CA ILE A 125 -14.80 9.71 3.70
C ILE A 125 -13.32 10.11 3.86
N ALA A 126 -12.71 9.78 5.00
CA ALA A 126 -11.30 10.03 5.22
C ALA A 126 -10.42 9.28 4.21
N SER A 127 -10.74 8.01 3.89
CA SER A 127 -10.05 7.24 2.85
C SER A 127 -10.09 7.94 1.50
N GLY A 128 -11.28 8.38 1.06
CA GLY A 128 -11.44 9.10 -0.20
C GLY A 128 -10.65 10.41 -0.24
N LEU A 129 -10.59 11.16 0.86
CA LEU A 129 -9.78 12.38 0.95
C LEU A 129 -8.27 12.08 0.97
N ILE A 130 -7.86 11.05 1.69
CA ILE A 130 -6.47 10.61 1.75
C ILE A 130 -6.00 10.23 0.35
N VAL A 131 -6.69 9.30 -0.29
CA VAL A 131 -6.31 8.74 -1.59
C VAL A 131 -6.55 9.72 -2.74
N GLY A 132 -7.61 10.52 -2.69
CA GLY A 132 -7.96 11.44 -3.77
C GLY A 132 -7.21 12.78 -3.72
N LEU A 133 -6.78 13.24 -2.54
CA LEU A 133 -6.24 14.59 -2.37
C LEU A 133 -4.87 14.63 -1.69
N PHE A 134 -4.74 14.06 -0.49
CA PHE A 134 -3.53 14.29 0.32
C PHE A 134 -2.34 13.42 -0.06
N TYR A 135 -2.55 12.11 -0.23
CA TYR A 135 -1.50 11.18 -0.64
C TYR A 135 -0.92 11.51 -2.02
N PRO A 136 -1.74 11.79 -3.06
CA PRO A 136 -1.23 12.08 -4.40
C PRO A 136 -0.29 13.28 -4.50
N ILE A 137 -0.44 14.26 -3.60
CA ILE A 137 0.50 15.39 -3.51
C ILE A 137 1.88 14.87 -3.11
N LEU A 138 1.97 14.03 -2.07
CA LEU A 138 3.22 13.45 -1.62
C LEU A 138 3.80 12.48 -2.66
N GLU A 139 2.96 11.63 -3.24
CA GLU A 139 3.32 10.73 -4.33
C GLU A 139 3.94 11.50 -5.51
N GLY A 140 3.27 12.54 -5.99
CA GLY A 140 3.74 13.37 -7.08
C GLY A 140 5.02 14.14 -6.77
N LEU A 141 5.18 14.66 -5.54
CA LEU A 141 6.40 15.34 -5.09
C LEU A 141 7.62 14.41 -5.13
N ILE A 142 7.45 13.18 -4.63
CA ILE A 142 8.57 12.26 -4.42
C ILE A 142 8.85 11.41 -5.67
N TRP A 143 7.82 10.84 -6.30
CA TRP A 143 7.99 9.90 -7.41
C TRP A 143 7.80 10.50 -8.80
N ASN A 144 7.17 11.67 -8.91
CA ASN A 144 6.98 12.34 -10.20
C ASN A 144 7.75 13.67 -10.31
N GLY A 145 8.41 14.13 -9.24
CA GLY A 145 9.17 15.38 -9.23
C GLY A 145 8.31 16.63 -9.36
N ASN A 146 7.02 16.54 -9.01
CA ASN A 146 6.08 17.64 -9.18
C ASN A 146 6.59 18.92 -8.51
N TRP A 147 6.34 20.06 -9.17
CA TRP A 147 6.73 21.39 -8.72
C TRP A 147 8.24 21.58 -8.48
N GLY A 148 9.10 20.73 -9.05
CA GLY A 148 10.56 20.83 -8.91
C GLY A 148 11.06 20.50 -7.50
N TYR A 149 10.29 19.75 -6.71
CA TYR A 149 10.61 19.48 -5.31
C TYR A 149 11.92 18.68 -5.13
N GLN A 150 12.14 17.66 -5.97
CA GLN A 150 13.38 16.87 -5.93
C GLN A 150 14.60 17.75 -6.23
N ASP A 151 14.53 18.57 -7.29
CA ASP A 151 15.61 19.52 -7.63
C ASP A 151 15.87 20.52 -6.51
N TRP A 152 14.81 21.06 -5.89
CA TRP A 152 14.95 21.96 -4.74
C TRP A 152 15.65 21.28 -3.56
N LEU A 153 15.27 20.04 -3.25
CA LEU A 153 15.85 19.29 -2.13
C LEU A 153 17.31 18.92 -2.38
N GLU A 154 17.64 18.53 -3.62
CA GLU A 154 19.00 18.23 -4.02
C GLU A 154 19.89 19.48 -3.97
N ASN A 155 19.39 20.63 -4.42
CA ASN A 155 20.10 21.91 -4.28
C ASN A 155 20.33 22.31 -2.81
N LEU A 156 19.42 21.95 -1.90
CA LEU A 156 19.52 22.28 -0.48
C LEU A 156 20.46 21.33 0.28
N THR A 157 20.40 20.02 -0.01
CA THR A 157 21.03 18.98 0.81
C THR A 157 22.18 18.25 0.12
N GLY A 158 22.35 18.45 -1.19
CA GLY A 158 23.27 17.71 -2.04
C GLY A 158 22.74 16.36 -2.54
N TYR A 159 21.52 15.96 -2.12
CA TYR A 159 20.92 14.67 -2.48
C TYR A 159 19.40 14.79 -2.69
N GLY A 160 18.87 14.07 -3.68
CA GLY A 160 17.43 13.86 -3.82
C GLY A 160 16.87 12.93 -2.73
N PHE A 161 15.56 12.96 -2.51
CA PHE A 161 14.89 12.02 -1.60
C PHE A 161 14.57 10.73 -2.33
N HIS A 162 15.16 9.62 -1.89
CA HIS A 162 14.96 8.31 -2.50
C HIS A 162 14.06 7.43 -1.62
N ASP A 163 12.86 7.17 -2.10
CA ASP A 163 11.96 6.17 -1.53
C ASP A 163 11.52 5.20 -2.63
N PHE A 164 12.16 4.02 -2.66
CA PHE A 164 12.05 3.10 -3.79
C PHE A 164 10.65 2.53 -3.99
N ALA A 165 10.02 2.10 -2.90
CA ALA A 165 8.72 1.44 -2.93
C ALA A 165 7.70 2.06 -1.97
N GLY A 166 8.04 3.10 -1.20
CA GLY A 166 7.06 3.80 -0.36
C GLY A 166 7.20 3.50 1.12
N SER A 167 8.41 3.33 1.61
CA SER A 167 8.70 3.24 3.05
C SER A 167 8.21 4.49 3.79
N VAL A 168 8.35 5.67 3.19
CA VAL A 168 7.80 6.93 3.72
C VAL A 168 6.52 7.32 3.00
N VAL A 169 6.49 7.27 1.66
CA VAL A 169 5.37 7.74 0.83
C VAL A 169 4.07 6.96 1.10
N VAL A 170 4.17 5.65 1.39
CA VAL A 170 3.01 4.80 1.73
C VAL A 170 2.98 4.47 3.22
N HIS A 171 3.99 3.74 3.71
CA HIS A 171 3.97 3.20 5.07
C HIS A 171 4.15 4.27 6.14
N GLY A 172 5.12 5.18 5.97
CA GLY A 172 5.33 6.32 6.85
C GLY A 172 4.11 7.23 6.90
N PHE A 173 3.60 7.64 5.74
CA PHE A 173 2.43 8.50 5.62
C PHE A 173 1.20 7.87 6.29
N GLY A 174 0.88 6.61 5.96
CA GLY A 174 -0.21 5.87 6.60
C GLY A 174 -0.01 5.67 8.11
N GLY A 175 1.21 5.39 8.55
CA GLY A 175 1.57 5.24 9.96
C GLY A 175 1.38 6.52 10.77
N TRP A 176 1.80 7.67 10.23
CA TRP A 176 1.60 8.97 10.88
C TRP A 176 0.12 9.35 10.95
N LEU A 177 -0.64 9.13 9.89
CA LEU A 177 -2.09 9.31 9.91
C LEU A 177 -2.77 8.40 10.93
N ALA A 178 -2.38 7.13 10.99
CA ALA A 178 -2.88 6.17 11.97
C ALA A 178 -2.55 6.60 13.40
N LEU A 179 -1.34 7.10 13.65
CA LEU A 179 -0.92 7.59 14.97
C LEU A 179 -1.79 8.76 15.42
N VAL A 180 -1.97 9.77 14.57
CA VAL A 180 -2.83 10.93 14.87
C VAL A 180 -4.26 10.47 15.15
N ALA A 181 -4.81 9.59 14.30
CA ALA A 181 -6.16 9.06 14.47
C ALA A 181 -6.31 8.27 15.78
N VAL A 182 -5.30 7.47 16.17
CA VAL A 182 -5.29 6.72 17.43
C VAL A 182 -5.25 7.66 18.63
N ILE A 183 -4.44 8.73 18.58
CA ILE A 183 -4.36 9.74 19.65
C ILE A 183 -5.72 10.43 19.83
N MET A 184 -6.37 10.83 18.73
CA MET A 184 -7.67 11.51 18.77
C MET A 184 -8.81 10.59 19.23
N LEU A 185 -8.83 9.33 18.80
CA LEU A 185 -9.87 8.37 19.20
C LEU A 185 -9.65 7.84 20.63
N GLY A 186 -8.41 7.86 21.10
CA GLY A 186 -8.03 7.36 22.41
C GLY A 186 -8.10 5.84 22.54
N MET A 187 -8.09 5.39 23.79
CA MET A 187 -7.95 3.99 24.14
C MET A 187 -9.25 3.19 23.88
N ARG A 188 -9.11 1.97 23.34
CA ARG A 188 -10.23 1.03 23.16
C ARG A 188 -10.92 0.73 24.49
N GLN A 189 -12.25 0.76 24.49
CA GLN A 189 -13.06 0.37 25.65
C GLN A 189 -12.72 -1.06 26.11
N GLY A 190 -12.46 -1.19 27.42
CA GLY A 190 -12.09 -2.45 28.08
C GLY A 190 -10.58 -2.75 28.12
N ARG A 191 -9.73 -1.85 27.59
CA ARG A 191 -8.27 -1.98 27.63
C ARG A 191 -7.68 -1.65 29.01
N MET A 192 -8.37 -0.84 29.81
CA MET A 192 -8.08 -0.65 31.25
C MET A 192 -9.05 -1.46 32.09
N LYS A 193 -8.52 -2.31 32.98
CA LYS A 193 -9.29 -2.99 34.02
C LYS A 193 -8.55 -2.84 35.35
N SER A 194 -9.22 -2.28 36.35
CA SER A 194 -8.66 -2.06 37.70
C SER A 194 -7.29 -1.35 37.68
N GLY A 195 -7.15 -0.30 36.87
CA GLY A 195 -5.91 0.48 36.74
C GLY A 195 -4.79 -0.18 35.95
N LYS A 196 -5.00 -1.39 35.41
CA LYS A 196 -4.00 -2.12 34.61
C LYS A 196 -4.41 -2.20 33.14
N VAL A 197 -3.42 -2.12 32.25
CA VAL A 197 -3.59 -2.37 30.82
C VAL A 197 -3.75 -3.87 30.59
N VAL A 198 -4.80 -4.27 29.87
CA VAL A 198 -5.10 -5.66 29.53
C VAL A 198 -5.10 -5.82 28.01
N ALA A 199 -4.38 -6.82 27.50
CA ALA A 199 -4.38 -7.14 26.07
C ALA A 199 -5.72 -7.77 25.65
N PHE A 200 -6.16 -7.50 24.42
CA PHE A 200 -7.25 -8.26 23.82
C PHE A 200 -6.63 -9.42 23.04
N ALA A 201 -7.08 -10.64 23.33
CA ALA A 201 -6.68 -11.79 22.54
C ALA A 201 -7.20 -11.64 21.09
N PRO A 202 -6.37 -11.97 20.08
CA PRO A 202 -6.84 -12.10 18.70
C PRO A 202 -8.03 -13.06 18.63
N SER A 203 -9.01 -12.76 17.79
CA SER A 203 -10.19 -13.64 17.64
C SER A 203 -9.92 -14.86 16.78
N ASN A 204 -8.94 -14.80 15.87
CA ASN A 204 -8.62 -15.90 14.96
C ASN A 204 -7.15 -15.82 14.50
N ILE A 205 -6.28 -16.62 15.12
CA ILE A 205 -4.85 -16.71 14.76
C ILE A 205 -4.65 -17.24 13.33
N PRO A 206 -5.37 -18.29 12.85
CA PRO A 206 -5.28 -18.70 11.45
C PRO A 206 -5.54 -17.59 10.43
N PHE A 207 -6.54 -16.72 10.66
CA PHE A 207 -6.80 -15.58 9.78
C PHE A 207 -5.70 -14.52 9.85
N LEU A 208 -5.22 -14.21 11.06
CA LEU A 208 -4.08 -13.32 11.25
C LEU A 208 -2.86 -13.85 10.45
N ALA A 209 -2.54 -15.14 10.60
CA ALA A 209 -1.44 -15.79 9.92
C ALA A 209 -1.61 -15.81 8.39
N LEU A 210 -2.82 -16.12 7.90
CA LEU A 210 -3.13 -16.07 6.47
C LEU A 210 -2.92 -14.67 5.90
N GLY A 211 -3.37 -13.63 6.63
CA GLY A 211 -3.15 -12.25 6.26
C GLY A 211 -1.67 -11.91 6.13
N ALA A 212 -0.87 -12.29 7.13
CA ALA A 212 0.58 -12.09 7.12
C ALA A 212 1.25 -12.78 5.91
N TRP A 213 0.91 -14.04 5.61
CA TRP A 213 1.47 -14.75 4.45
C TRP A 213 1.08 -14.14 3.10
N ILE A 214 -0.17 -13.68 2.95
CA ILE A 214 -0.59 -13.00 1.73
C ILE A 214 0.17 -11.67 1.57
N LEU A 215 0.36 -10.92 2.66
CA LEU A 215 1.18 -9.71 2.65
C LEU A 215 2.64 -10.03 2.27
N SER A 216 3.24 -11.09 2.82
CA SER A 216 4.60 -11.54 2.47
C SER A 216 4.77 -11.77 0.96
N ILE A 217 3.78 -12.40 0.31
CA ILE A 217 3.80 -12.59 -1.14
C ILE A 217 3.64 -11.24 -1.86
N GLY A 218 2.65 -10.46 -1.45
CA GLY A 218 2.35 -9.17 -2.07
C GLY A 218 3.49 -8.16 -1.97
N TRP A 219 4.32 -8.22 -0.93
CA TRP A 219 5.50 -7.38 -0.76
C TRP A 219 6.56 -7.56 -1.85
N PHE A 220 6.64 -8.72 -2.50
CA PHE A 220 7.50 -8.87 -3.68
C PHE A 220 6.95 -8.09 -4.87
N GLY A 221 5.61 -8.04 -5.03
CA GLY A 221 4.96 -7.16 -5.98
C GLY A 221 5.20 -5.69 -5.66
N PHE A 222 5.11 -5.34 -4.38
CA PHE A 222 5.30 -3.98 -3.89
C PHE A 222 6.74 -3.49 -4.06
N ASN A 223 7.75 -4.31 -3.71
CA ASN A 223 9.14 -3.89 -3.78
C ASN A 223 9.74 -4.14 -5.17
N VAL A 224 9.78 -5.38 -5.65
CA VAL A 224 10.53 -5.74 -6.87
C VAL A 224 9.97 -5.02 -8.10
N MET A 225 8.64 -4.89 -8.15
CA MET A 225 7.95 -4.34 -9.32
C MET A 225 7.83 -2.81 -9.27
N SER A 226 8.24 -2.16 -8.18
CA SER A 226 8.45 -0.70 -8.14
C SER A 226 9.59 -0.22 -9.02
N ALA A 227 10.39 -1.15 -9.57
CA ALA A 227 11.23 -0.89 -10.75
C ALA A 227 10.43 -0.38 -11.96
N GLN A 228 9.12 -0.69 -12.02
CA GLN A 228 8.12 -0.39 -13.05
C GLN A 228 8.40 -0.96 -14.45
N THR A 229 9.66 -1.06 -14.85
CA THR A 229 10.10 -1.61 -16.14
C THR A 229 11.10 -2.74 -15.92
N LEU A 230 11.27 -3.58 -16.93
CA LEU A 230 12.24 -4.68 -16.92
C LEU A 230 13.69 -4.21 -16.94
N ASP A 231 13.97 -2.99 -17.41
CA ASP A 231 15.32 -2.42 -17.34
C ASP A 231 15.72 -2.09 -15.89
N GLY A 232 14.74 -1.66 -15.08
CA GLY A 232 14.96 -1.35 -13.67
C GLY A 232 14.89 -2.55 -12.72
N ILE A 233 14.50 -3.75 -13.19
CA ILE A 233 14.32 -4.91 -12.32
C ILE A 233 15.66 -5.32 -11.70
N SER A 234 15.64 -5.66 -10.40
CA SER A 234 16.84 -6.08 -9.69
C SER A 234 16.58 -7.28 -8.80
N GLY A 235 17.32 -8.36 -9.04
CA GLY A 235 17.34 -9.52 -8.15
C GLY A 235 17.81 -9.17 -6.73
N LEU A 236 18.62 -8.12 -6.58
CA LEU A 236 19.07 -7.62 -5.28
C LEU A 236 17.89 -7.09 -4.45
N VAL A 237 16.93 -6.41 -5.07
CA VAL A 237 15.71 -5.94 -4.39
C VAL A 237 14.89 -7.13 -3.87
N ALA A 238 14.78 -8.19 -4.67
CA ALA A 238 14.06 -9.41 -4.26
C ALA A 238 14.74 -10.10 -3.06
N VAL A 239 16.07 -10.29 -3.12
CA VAL A 239 16.83 -10.89 -2.02
C VAL A 239 16.80 -10.01 -0.77
N ASN A 240 16.96 -8.70 -0.90
CA ASN A 240 16.89 -7.78 0.24
C ASN A 240 15.50 -7.78 0.90
N SER A 241 14.43 -7.83 0.10
CA SER A 241 13.06 -7.94 0.62
C SER A 241 12.86 -9.23 1.40
N LEU A 242 13.34 -10.37 0.86
CA LEU A 242 13.29 -11.66 1.54
C LEU A 242 14.08 -11.64 2.85
N MET A 243 15.33 -11.16 2.80
CA MET A 243 16.21 -11.17 3.98
C MET A 243 15.76 -10.20 5.06
N ALA A 244 15.15 -9.06 4.70
CA ALA A 244 14.53 -8.15 5.65
C ALA A 244 13.35 -8.82 6.38
N MET A 245 12.45 -9.47 5.64
CA MET A 245 11.33 -10.24 6.21
C MET A 245 11.83 -11.38 7.12
N VAL A 246 12.80 -12.17 6.66
CA VAL A 246 13.40 -13.25 7.47
C VAL A 246 14.03 -12.69 8.75
N GLY A 247 14.73 -11.57 8.66
CA GLY A 247 15.29 -10.88 9.82
C GLY A 247 14.22 -10.47 10.84
N GLY A 248 13.11 -9.89 10.38
CA GLY A 248 11.97 -9.51 11.22
C GLY A 248 11.28 -10.70 11.88
N ILE A 249 11.06 -11.79 11.14
CA ILE A 249 10.50 -13.04 11.67
C ILE A 249 11.41 -13.65 12.74
N ILE A 250 12.72 -13.79 12.47
CA ILE A 250 13.68 -14.39 13.43
C ILE A 250 13.82 -13.51 14.68
N ALA A 251 13.93 -12.19 14.51
CA ALA A 251 13.97 -11.28 15.64
C ALA A 251 12.68 -11.40 16.48
N SER A 252 11.53 -11.48 15.84
CA SER A 252 10.24 -11.62 16.52
C SER A 252 10.06 -12.98 17.17
N LEU A 253 10.58 -14.05 16.59
CA LEU A 253 10.63 -15.37 17.22
C LEU A 253 11.46 -15.33 18.52
N TYR A 254 12.61 -14.66 18.50
CA TYR A 254 13.51 -14.57 19.65
C TYR A 254 12.96 -13.66 20.76
N PHE A 255 12.49 -12.47 20.40
CA PHE A 255 12.02 -11.46 21.37
C PHE A 255 10.53 -11.55 21.72
N GLY A 256 9.73 -12.27 20.92
CA GLY A 256 8.28 -12.33 21.05
C GLY A 256 7.77 -13.19 22.20
N LYS A 257 8.63 -13.89 22.93
CA LYS A 257 8.25 -14.71 24.10
C LYS A 257 7.09 -15.67 23.82
N ASN A 258 7.11 -16.34 22.66
CA ASN A 258 6.07 -17.23 22.16
C ASN A 258 4.71 -16.57 21.88
N ASP A 259 4.65 -15.25 21.67
CA ASP A 259 3.44 -14.56 21.19
C ASP A 259 3.28 -14.79 19.67
N PRO A 260 2.27 -15.56 19.23
CA PRO A 260 2.03 -15.81 17.81
C PRO A 260 1.63 -14.53 17.05
N GLY A 261 1.06 -13.52 17.70
CA GLY A 261 0.80 -12.24 17.06
C GLY A 261 2.09 -11.47 16.79
N PHE A 262 3.09 -11.59 17.68
CA PHE A 262 4.35 -10.88 17.54
C PHE A 262 5.20 -11.43 16.39
N ILE A 263 5.24 -12.76 16.20
CA ILE A 263 5.97 -13.36 15.06
C ILE A 263 5.41 -12.95 13.70
N HIS A 264 4.10 -12.73 13.58
CA HIS A 264 3.47 -12.26 12.35
C HIS A 264 3.59 -10.74 12.12
N ASN A 265 3.98 -9.97 13.14
CA ASN A 265 4.32 -8.55 12.98
C ASN A 265 5.77 -8.33 12.52
N GLY A 266 6.64 -9.32 12.74
CA GLY A 266 8.03 -9.34 12.28
C GLY A 266 8.12 -9.77 10.82
#